data_AF-B8Y7T1-F1
#
_entry.id   AF-B8Y7T1-F1
#
_cell.length_a   1.000
_cell.length_b   1.000
_cell.length_c   1.000
_cell.angle_alpha   90.00
_cell.angle_beta   90.00
_cell.angle_gamma   90.00
#
_symmetry.space_group_name_H-M   'P 1'
#
loop_
_entity.id
_entity.type
_entity.pdbx_description
1 polymer ?
#
loop_
_entity_poly.entity_id
_entity_poly.type
_entity_poly.pdbx_seq_one_letter_code
_entity_poly.pdbx_strand_id
1 'polypeptide(L)' 'QDQPDCMNVEELREKLSLHRVTRNPSHITKTVAVSGQGVDEGMMWLSRAVTGK' A
#
# COMPACT_ATOMS: atom_id res chain seq x y z
N GLN A 1 1.19 -9.44 -5.99
CA GLN A 1 2.01 -10.02 -4.90
C GLN A 1 1.86 -11.55 -4.90
N ASP A 2 1.98 -12.11 -6.08
CA ASP A 2 1.58 -13.45 -6.50
C ASP A 2 2.71 -14.14 -7.29
N GLN A 3 3.78 -13.40 -7.60
CA GLN A 3 5.00 -13.94 -8.18
C GLN A 3 6.00 -14.35 -7.07
N PRO A 4 6.86 -15.35 -7.31
CA PRO A 4 7.81 -15.86 -6.31
C PRO A 4 8.77 -14.78 -5.78
N ASP A 5 9.22 -13.88 -6.65
CA ASP A 5 10.21 -12.85 -6.34
C ASP A 5 9.58 -11.47 -6.07
N CYS A 6 8.33 -11.44 -5.61
CA CYS A 6 7.71 -10.19 -5.20
C CYS A 6 8.45 -9.59 -3.99
N MET A 7 8.84 -8.31 -4.09
CA MET A 7 9.30 -7.57 -2.92
C MET A 7 8.21 -7.54 -1.84
N ASN A 8 8.60 -7.77 -0.59
CA ASN A 8 7.64 -7.70 0.51
C ASN A 8 7.33 -6.23 0.89
N VAL A 9 6.33 -6.04 1.76
CA VAL A 9 5.86 -4.70 2.15
C VAL A 9 6.95 -3.90 2.88
N GLU A 10 7.77 -4.54 3.71
CA GLU A 10 8.81 -3.86 4.48
C GLU A 10 9.97 -3.43 3.59
N GLU A 11 10.39 -4.29 2.67
CA GLU A 11 11.38 -3.94 1.63
C GLU A 11 10.91 -2.75 0.78
N LEU A 12 9.63 -2.73 0.40
CA LEU A 12 9.04 -1.61 -0.34
C LEU A 12 9.03 -0.32 0.48
N ARG A 13 8.69 -0.39 1.78
CA ARG A 13 8.69 0.77 2.68
C ARG A 13 10.07 1.40 2.77
N GLU A 14 11.10 0.59 2.94
CA GLU A 14 12.49 1.05 3.01
C GLU A 14 12.93 1.68 1.69
N LYS A 15 12.76 0.95 0.58
CA LYS A 15 13.23 1.40 -0.75
C LYS A 15 12.52 2.65 -1.25
N LEU A 16 11.21 2.76 -1.03
CA LEU A 16 10.44 3.93 -1.48
C LEU A 16 10.66 5.13 -0.57
N SER A 17 10.98 4.92 0.72
CA SER A 17 11.25 5.99 1.68
C SER A 17 10.23 7.13 1.62
N LEU A 18 8.92 6.78 1.54
CA LEU A 18 7.85 7.73 1.22
C LEU A 18 7.79 8.95 2.17
N HIS A 19 8.20 8.76 3.42
CA HIS A 19 8.33 9.83 4.42
C HIS A 19 9.29 10.97 4.01
N ARG A 20 10.23 10.70 3.09
CA ARG A 20 11.16 11.69 2.52
C ARG A 20 10.56 12.45 1.34
N VAL A 21 9.56 11.88 0.68
CA VAL A 21 8.98 12.40 -0.56
C VAL A 21 7.70 13.19 -0.28
N THR A 22 6.94 12.82 0.75
CA THR A 22 5.69 13.49 1.10
C THR A 22 5.43 13.49 2.60
N ARG A 23 4.68 14.51 3.04
CA ARG A 23 4.09 14.57 4.39
C ARG A 23 2.65 14.09 4.43
N ASN A 24 2.05 13.81 3.27
CA ASN A 24 0.70 13.26 3.20
C ASN A 24 0.69 11.86 3.82
N PRO A 25 -0.43 11.44 4.44
CA PRO A 25 -0.62 10.05 4.86
C PRO A 25 -0.33 9.10 3.69
N SER A 26 0.42 8.04 3.96
CA SER A 26 0.77 7.03 2.97
C SER A 26 0.60 5.64 3.56
N HIS A 27 0.29 4.67 2.70
CA HIS A 27 0.07 3.29 3.10
C HIS A 27 0.42 2.36 1.95
N ILE A 28 1.06 1.25 2.29
CA ILE A 28 1.42 0.20 1.34
C ILE A 28 0.60 -1.02 1.74
N THR A 29 -0.29 -1.43 0.84
CA THR A 29 -1.12 -2.62 0.98
C THR A 29 -0.59 -3.70 0.05
N LYS A 30 -0.54 -4.94 0.54
CA LYS A 30 -0.20 -6.09 -0.29
C LYS A 30 -1.39 -6.41 -1.19
N THR A 31 -1.20 -6.35 -2.52
CA THR A 31 -2.31 -6.55 -3.48
C THR A 31 -1.98 -7.63 -4.52
N VAL A 32 -2.99 -8.42 -4.89
CA VAL A 32 -2.97 -9.33 -6.04
C VAL A 32 -4.14 -8.99 -6.95
N ALA A 33 -3.84 -8.39 -8.11
CA ALA A 33 -4.88 -7.84 -8.99
C ALA A 33 -5.81 -8.92 -9.55
N VAL A 34 -5.28 -10.10 -9.91
CA VAL A 34 -6.06 -11.20 -10.51
C VAL A 34 -7.11 -11.80 -9.57
N SER A 35 -6.87 -11.77 -8.25
CA SER A 35 -7.82 -12.24 -7.24
C SER A 35 -8.57 -11.11 -6.55
N GLY A 36 -8.20 -9.85 -6.78
CA GLY A 36 -8.72 -8.69 -6.08
C GLY A 36 -8.23 -8.57 -4.62
N GLN A 37 -7.38 -9.47 -4.15
CA GLN A 37 -6.88 -9.45 -2.77
C GLN A 37 -6.19 -8.12 -2.47
N GLY A 38 -6.55 -7.49 -1.35
CA GLY A 38 -5.97 -6.24 -0.87
C GLY A 38 -6.47 -4.96 -1.55
N VAL A 39 -7.34 -5.06 -2.56
CA VAL A 39 -7.90 -3.87 -3.24
C VAL A 39 -8.87 -3.14 -2.31
N ASP A 40 -9.86 -3.84 -1.74
CA ASP A 40 -10.86 -3.24 -0.86
C ASP A 40 -10.25 -2.63 0.41
N GLU A 41 -9.23 -3.30 0.96
CA GLU A 41 -8.48 -2.82 2.13
C GLU A 41 -7.75 -1.50 1.82
N GLY A 42 -7.09 -1.43 0.66
CA GLY A 42 -6.43 -0.20 0.20
C GLY A 42 -7.41 0.94 -0.04
N MET A 43 -8.56 0.64 -0.64
CA MET A 43 -9.63 1.61 -0.87
C MET A 43 -10.25 2.11 0.44
N MET A 44 -10.44 1.21 1.41
CA MET A 44 -10.93 1.57 2.74
C MET A 44 -9.93 2.48 3.46
N TRP A 45 -8.63 2.16 3.41
CA TRP A 45 -7.60 3.04 3.97
C TRP A 45 -7.65 4.43 3.33
N LEU A 46 -7.72 4.51 2.00
CA LEU A 46 -7.75 5.78 1.28
C LEU A 46 -8.99 6.60 1.65
N SER A 47 -10.16 5.96 1.72
CA SER A 47 -11.40 6.61 2.16
C SER A 47 -11.23 7.27 3.53
N ARG A 48 -10.63 6.57 4.50
CA ARG A 48 -10.36 7.13 5.83
C ARG A 48 -9.33 8.24 5.78
N ALA A 49 -8.24 8.05 5.03
CA ALA A 49 -7.16 9.03 4.91
C ALA A 49 -7.63 10.37 4.31
N VAL A 50 -8.57 10.34 3.36
CA VAL A 50 -9.10 11.54 2.70
C VAL A 50 -10.25 12.18 3.48
N THR A 51 -11.12 11.37 4.11
CA THR A 51 -12.29 11.89 4.83
C THR A 51 -12.02 12.22 6.30
N GLY A 52 -10.94 11.69 6.88
CA GLY A 52 -10.63 11.80 8.30
C GLY A 52 -11.63 11.07 9.23
N LYS A 53 -12.46 10.20 8.67
CA LYS A 53 -13.47 9.39 9.37
C LYS A 53 -13.06 7.93 9.46
#